data_AF-A0A8S1U3Z6-F1
#
_entry.id   AF-A0A8S1U3Z6-F1
#
_cell.length_a   1.000
_cell.length_b   1.000
_cell.length_c   1.000
_cell.angle_alpha   90.00
_cell.angle_beta   90.00
_cell.angle_gamma   90.00
#
_symmetry.space_group_name_H-M   'P 1'
#
loop_
_entity.id
_entity.type
_entity.pdbx_description
1 polymer ?
#
loop_
_entity_poly.entity_id
_entity_poly.type
_entity_poly.pdbx_seq_one_letter_code
_entity_poly.pdbx_strand_id
1 'polypeptide(L)'
;MINTINIVSLSQLLNNIHLSQSHIDEAARFYIRHSNDQNSQYSLCEEWSNHFHFAKGNVDGDKVIVSLLYMAQRVVESVIRFQGSYTSMSDALKKQIIKALGLLQDYNWTQELKSQVKDLIKQWDEKQLFTKPEVQSMLETIEPSKTQKEKFKNQFAPSLFLVNFAKNYKELQIRLQQTNEYQLRLDELINCGAQDKLNLYDSLLEQYSKSVESVLKYRKLVIKDILDKLKDLDKTHSKSLIDMKYLVLRIQELRSRKEKRIQNEYYSE
;
A
#
# COMPACT_ATOMS: atom_id res chain seq x y z
N MET A 1 10.98 31.10 -18.93
CA MET A 1 10.48 29.72 -19.06
C MET A 1 11.43 28.83 -18.29
N ILE A 2 10.92 28.07 -17.32
CA ILE A 2 11.71 27.21 -16.43
C ILE A 2 12.20 26.03 -17.27
N ASN A 3 13.52 25.94 -17.50
CA ASN A 3 14.17 24.76 -18.09
C ASN A 3 14.13 23.62 -17.07
N THR A 4 12.96 23.02 -16.85
CA THR A 4 12.86 21.76 -16.10
C THR A 4 13.62 20.70 -16.88
N ILE A 5 14.63 20.09 -16.24
CA ILE A 5 15.35 18.94 -16.80
C ILE A 5 14.31 17.88 -17.18
N ASN A 6 14.26 17.49 -18.46
CA ASN A 6 13.44 16.37 -18.88
C ASN A 6 14.15 15.07 -18.47
N ILE A 7 13.88 14.62 -17.24
CA ILE A 7 14.49 13.43 -16.64
C ILE A 7 14.26 12.19 -17.52
N VAL A 8 13.10 12.08 -18.19
CA VAL A 8 12.82 10.95 -19.09
C VAL A 8 13.81 10.91 -20.26
N SER A 9 14.09 12.06 -20.88
CA SER A 9 15.09 12.13 -21.96
C SER A 9 16.51 11.84 -21.48
N LEU A 10 16.84 12.27 -20.25
CA LEU A 10 18.13 12.00 -19.63
C LEU A 10 18.32 10.51 -19.36
N SER A 11 17.33 9.84 -18.76
CA SER A 11 17.40 8.42 -18.45
C SER A 11 17.49 7.56 -19.71
N GLN A 12 16.77 7.91 -20.78
CA GLN A 12 16.89 7.23 -22.08
C GLN A 12 18.30 7.35 -22.65
N LEU A 13 18.89 8.54 -22.56
CA LEU A 13 20.22 8.81 -23.06
C LEU A 13 21.29 8.06 -22.23
N LEU A 14 21.15 8.05 -20.90
CA LEU A 14 22.05 7.31 -20.00
C LEU A 14 21.94 5.79 -20.16
N ASN A 15 20.76 5.25 -20.44
CA ASN A 15 20.57 3.82 -20.72
C ASN A 15 21.31 3.38 -21.99
N ASN A 16 21.36 4.26 -23.00
CA ASN A 16 21.97 4.00 -24.30
C ASN A 16 23.44 4.46 -24.39
N ILE A 17 24.03 4.92 -23.30
CA ILE A 17 25.34 5.59 -23.30
C ILE A 17 26.49 4.69 -23.78
N HIS A 18 26.34 3.38 -23.60
CA HIS A 18 27.34 2.37 -23.95
C HIS A 18 27.35 1.99 -25.44
N LEU A 19 26.42 2.51 -26.23
CA LEU A 19 26.27 2.13 -27.63
C LEU A 19 27.34 2.76 -28.53
N SER A 20 27.79 3.99 -28.24
CA SER A 20 28.85 4.64 -29.02
C SER A 20 29.44 5.88 -28.33
N GLN A 21 30.60 6.34 -28.83
CA GLN A 21 31.23 7.59 -28.38
C GLN A 21 30.32 8.81 -28.57
N SER A 22 29.48 8.83 -29.61
CA SER A 22 28.55 9.93 -29.86
C SER A 22 27.49 10.05 -28.76
N HIS A 23 27.03 8.93 -28.19
CA HIS A 23 26.10 8.95 -27.05
C HIS A 23 26.76 9.50 -25.79
N ILE A 24 28.03 9.15 -25.54
CA ILE A 24 28.83 9.73 -24.44
C ILE A 24 28.97 11.25 -24.62
N ASP A 25 29.26 11.71 -25.85
CA ASP A 25 29.37 13.14 -26.17
C ASP A 25 28.05 13.88 -26.00
N GLU A 26 26.95 13.29 -26.45
CA GLU A 26 25.61 13.87 -26.34
C GLU A 26 25.17 13.97 -24.87
N ALA A 27 25.46 12.94 -24.07
CA ALA A 27 25.23 12.93 -22.63
C ALA A 27 25.96 14.08 -21.93
N ALA A 28 27.26 14.21 -22.21
CA ALA A 28 28.06 15.27 -21.62
C ALA A 28 27.54 16.67 -22.00
N ARG A 29 27.16 16.87 -23.27
CA ARG A 29 26.56 18.14 -23.73
C ARG A 29 25.22 18.41 -23.05
N PHE A 30 24.39 17.39 -22.85
CA PHE A 30 23.12 17.53 -22.16
C PHE A 30 23.34 18.01 -20.72
N TYR A 31 24.29 17.40 -20.00
CA TYR A 31 24.66 17.79 -18.64
C TYR A 31 25.14 19.25 -18.56
N ILE A 32 25.93 19.70 -19.53
CA ILE A 32 26.44 21.09 -19.57
C ILE A 32 25.33 22.08 -19.93
N ARG A 33 24.42 21.74 -20.87
CA ARG A 33 23.34 22.63 -21.31
C ARG A 33 22.27 22.86 -20.23
N HIS A 34 22.05 21.87 -19.37
CA HIS A 34 20.99 21.92 -18.36
C HIS A 34 21.50 22.23 -16.95
N SER A 35 22.78 22.53 -16.77
CA SER A 35 23.40 22.89 -15.49
C SER A 35 23.35 24.41 -15.20
N ASN A 36 22.21 25.05 -15.46
CA ASN A 36 22.05 26.51 -15.38
C ASN A 36 22.04 27.07 -13.96
N ASP A 37 21.67 26.25 -12.97
CA ASP A 37 21.59 26.61 -11.56
C ASP A 37 22.08 25.46 -10.68
N GLN A 38 22.37 25.75 -9.40
CA GLN A 38 22.93 24.77 -8.47
C GLN A 38 22.00 23.56 -8.24
N ASN A 39 20.68 23.75 -8.17
CA ASN A 39 19.76 22.64 -7.95
C ASN A 39 19.77 21.69 -9.15
N SER A 40 19.71 22.24 -10.36
CA SER A 40 19.84 21.47 -11.59
C SER A 40 21.18 20.72 -11.68
N GLN A 41 22.29 21.35 -11.25
CA GLN A 41 23.60 20.72 -11.17
C GLN A 41 23.61 19.51 -10.23
N TYR A 42 23.01 19.64 -9.04
CA TYR A 42 22.90 18.53 -8.08
C TYR A 42 22.02 17.39 -8.60
N SER A 43 20.83 17.70 -9.13
CA SER A 43 19.92 16.68 -9.66
C SER A 43 20.55 15.88 -10.80
N LEU A 44 21.30 16.52 -11.71
CA LEU A 44 22.03 15.82 -12.77
C LEU A 44 23.09 14.86 -12.21
N CYS A 45 23.81 15.26 -11.16
CA CYS A 45 24.82 14.41 -10.50
C CYS A 45 24.18 13.22 -9.77
N GLU A 46 23.00 13.42 -9.16
CA GLU A 46 22.23 12.34 -8.52
C GLU A 46 21.72 11.33 -9.55
N GLU A 47 21.16 11.78 -10.67
CA GLU A 47 20.72 10.90 -11.75
C GLU A 47 21.88 10.07 -12.32
N TRP A 48 23.06 10.68 -12.49
CA TRP A 48 24.26 9.93 -12.89
C TRP A 48 24.59 8.82 -11.89
N SER A 49 24.55 9.13 -10.59
CA SER A 49 24.85 8.19 -9.51
C SER A 49 23.85 7.03 -9.48
N ASN A 50 22.56 7.31 -9.68
CA ASN A 50 21.51 6.30 -9.77
C ASN A 50 21.76 5.35 -10.95
N HIS A 51 22.03 5.88 -12.14
CA HIS A 51 22.31 5.07 -13.32
C HIS A 51 23.59 4.24 -13.17
N PHE A 52 24.63 4.78 -12.52
CA PHE A 52 25.84 4.04 -12.22
C PHE A 52 25.56 2.88 -11.25
N HIS A 53 24.75 3.10 -10.22
CA HIS A 53 24.36 2.07 -9.27
C HIS A 53 23.63 0.90 -9.94
N PHE A 54 22.68 1.20 -10.83
CA PHE A 54 21.93 0.17 -11.57
C PHE A 54 22.77 -0.56 -12.63
N ALA A 55 23.84 0.05 -13.14
CA ALA A 55 24.73 -0.60 -14.10
C ALA A 55 25.34 -1.91 -13.58
N LYS A 56 25.54 -2.03 -12.26
CA LYS A 56 26.03 -3.26 -11.60
C LYS A 56 25.17 -4.49 -11.89
N GLY A 57 23.85 -4.31 -12.09
CA GLY A 57 22.89 -5.40 -12.32
C GLY A 57 22.57 -5.66 -13.80
N ASN A 58 23.18 -4.94 -14.73
CA ASN A 58 22.86 -5.02 -16.16
C ASN A 58 23.76 -6.04 -16.88
N VAL A 59 23.24 -6.67 -17.95
CA VAL A 59 23.95 -7.64 -18.80
C VAL A 59 25.17 -6.99 -19.48
N ASP A 60 25.04 -5.73 -19.90
CA ASP A 60 26.15 -4.91 -20.43
C ASP A 60 26.76 -3.98 -19.35
N GLY A 61 26.66 -4.37 -18.08
CA GLY A 61 27.05 -3.55 -16.92
C GLY A 61 28.46 -2.95 -17.01
N ASP A 62 29.46 -3.76 -17.38
CA ASP A 62 30.86 -3.31 -17.55
C ASP A 62 30.98 -2.14 -18.55
N LYS A 63 30.33 -2.28 -19.73
CA LYS A 63 30.38 -1.25 -20.78
C LYS A 63 29.66 0.02 -20.34
N VAL A 64 28.55 -0.11 -19.64
CA VAL A 64 27.78 1.01 -19.09
C VAL A 64 28.60 1.76 -18.04
N ILE A 65 29.23 1.05 -17.10
CA ILE A 65 30.11 1.63 -16.07
C ILE A 65 31.21 2.47 -16.73
N VAL A 66 31.93 1.91 -17.69
CA VAL A 66 33.02 2.61 -18.38
C VAL A 66 32.53 3.83 -19.13
N SER A 67 31.41 3.70 -19.85
CA SER A 67 30.83 4.79 -20.64
C SER A 67 30.33 5.94 -19.76
N LEU A 68 29.74 5.62 -18.60
CA LEU A 68 29.34 6.61 -17.59
C LEU A 68 30.55 7.33 -16.99
N LEU A 69 31.68 6.65 -16.76
CA LEU A 69 32.91 7.27 -16.27
C LEU A 69 33.54 8.20 -17.33
N TYR A 70 33.61 7.78 -18.59
CA TYR A 70 34.08 8.63 -19.69
C TYR A 70 33.20 9.86 -19.88
N MET A 71 31.89 9.72 -19.75
CA MET A 71 30.97 10.85 -19.79
C MET A 71 31.23 11.81 -18.65
N ALA A 72 31.33 11.31 -17.41
CA ALA A 72 31.56 12.14 -16.24
C ALA A 72 32.89 12.89 -16.34
N GLN A 73 33.95 12.22 -16.81
CA GLN A 73 35.24 12.85 -17.12
C GLN A 73 35.07 14.03 -18.09
N ARG A 74 34.37 13.83 -19.21
CA ARG A 74 34.14 14.89 -20.20
C ARG A 74 33.37 16.07 -19.64
N VAL A 75 32.36 15.81 -18.81
CA VAL A 75 31.63 16.88 -18.12
C VAL A 75 32.59 17.67 -17.25
N VAL A 76 33.34 17.01 -16.35
CA VAL A 76 34.32 17.66 -15.45
C VAL A 76 35.36 18.46 -16.25
N GLU A 77 35.95 17.89 -17.28
CA GLU A 77 36.94 18.55 -18.15
C GLU A 77 36.39 19.78 -18.87
N SER A 78 35.11 19.73 -19.25
CA SER A 78 34.46 20.86 -19.91
C SER A 78 34.15 21.98 -18.93
N VAL A 79 33.65 21.64 -17.74
CA VAL A 79 33.19 22.64 -16.77
C VAL A 79 34.33 23.27 -15.97
N ILE A 80 35.45 22.58 -15.77
CA ILE A 80 36.60 23.09 -15.00
C ILE A 80 37.22 24.35 -15.64
N ARG A 81 37.02 24.54 -16.95
CA ARG A 81 37.48 25.71 -17.71
C ARG A 81 36.65 26.97 -17.42
N PHE A 82 35.43 26.80 -16.90
CA PHE A 82 34.47 27.89 -16.65
C PHE A 82 34.37 28.16 -15.15
N GLN A 83 35.48 28.65 -14.57
CA GLN A 83 35.60 28.97 -13.16
C GLN A 83 34.45 29.87 -12.67
N GLY A 84 33.83 29.52 -11.54
CA GLY A 84 32.69 30.24 -10.95
C GLY A 84 31.37 29.48 -11.07
N SER A 85 30.73 29.48 -12.24
CA SER A 85 29.35 29.00 -12.41
C SER A 85 29.16 27.48 -12.28
N TYR A 86 30.22 26.70 -12.50
CA TYR A 86 30.14 25.22 -12.53
C TYR A 86 31.05 24.53 -11.51
N THR A 87 31.64 25.28 -10.57
CA THR A 87 32.50 24.70 -9.52
C THR A 87 31.71 23.71 -8.66
N SER A 88 30.48 24.06 -8.27
CA SER A 88 29.57 23.19 -7.53
C SER A 88 29.27 21.88 -8.27
N MET A 89 29.04 21.93 -9.59
CA MET A 89 28.82 20.75 -10.42
C MET A 89 30.06 19.86 -10.52
N SER A 90 31.22 20.45 -10.80
CA SER A 90 32.50 19.73 -10.87
C SER A 90 32.77 18.98 -9.56
N ASP A 91 32.67 19.68 -8.43
CA ASP A 91 32.96 19.10 -7.11
C ASP A 91 31.93 18.05 -6.71
N ALA A 92 30.64 18.28 -7.00
CA ALA A 92 29.58 17.31 -6.75
C ALA A 92 29.79 16.03 -7.58
N LEU A 93 30.10 16.16 -8.87
CA LEU A 93 30.30 15.02 -9.76
C LEU A 93 31.56 14.24 -9.38
N LYS A 94 32.67 14.91 -9.06
CA LYS A 94 33.89 14.26 -8.52
C LYS A 94 33.61 13.45 -7.25
N LYS A 95 32.85 14.01 -6.31
CA LYS A 95 32.44 13.30 -5.08
C LYS A 95 31.58 12.08 -5.39
N GLN A 96 30.66 12.19 -6.36
CA GLN A 96 29.84 11.05 -6.77
C GLN A 96 30.67 9.96 -7.46
N ILE A 97 31.65 10.31 -8.30
CA ILE A 97 32.57 9.33 -8.92
C ILE A 97 33.33 8.52 -7.85
N ILE A 98 33.90 9.20 -6.85
CA ILE A 98 34.65 8.53 -5.77
C ILE A 98 33.74 7.57 -4.99
N LYS A 99 32.52 8.02 -4.63
CA LYS A 99 31.53 7.17 -3.95
C LYS A 99 31.12 5.98 -4.81
N ALA A 100 30.86 6.21 -6.09
CA ALA A 100 30.44 5.21 -7.05
C ALA A 100 31.50 4.11 -7.23
N LEU A 101 32.78 4.49 -7.34
CA LEU A 101 33.89 3.53 -7.37
C LEU A 101 33.99 2.76 -6.05
N GLY A 102 33.80 3.42 -4.90
CA GLY A 102 33.73 2.78 -3.58
C GLY A 102 32.69 1.65 -3.51
N LEU A 103 31.52 1.83 -4.14
CA LEU A 103 30.46 0.80 -4.20
C LEU A 103 30.83 -0.42 -5.07
N LEU A 104 31.85 -0.29 -5.93
CA LEU A 104 32.36 -1.38 -6.75
C LEU A 104 33.44 -2.23 -6.05
N GLN A 105 33.73 -1.99 -4.77
CA GLN A 105 34.70 -2.79 -4.00
C GLN A 105 34.39 -4.31 -4.06
N ASP A 106 33.11 -4.68 -3.98
CA ASP A 106 32.62 -6.06 -4.05
C ASP A 106 32.13 -6.46 -5.46
N TYR A 107 32.44 -5.67 -6.49
CA TYR A 107 32.03 -5.98 -7.85
C TYR A 107 32.86 -7.14 -8.44
N ASN A 108 32.23 -7.98 -9.26
CA ASN A 108 32.96 -9.05 -9.96
C ASN A 108 33.68 -8.49 -11.20
N TRP A 109 34.75 -7.76 -10.95
CA TRP A 109 35.53 -7.07 -11.96
C TRP A 109 36.14 -8.03 -13.00
N THR A 110 35.76 -7.88 -14.27
CA THR A 110 36.47 -8.50 -15.39
C THR A 110 37.86 -7.87 -15.56
N GLN A 111 38.83 -8.64 -16.07
CA GLN A 111 40.20 -8.12 -16.28
C GLN A 111 40.22 -6.93 -17.25
N GLU A 112 39.36 -6.95 -18.26
CA GLU A 112 39.21 -5.88 -19.23
C GLU A 112 38.69 -4.59 -18.57
N LEU A 113 37.61 -4.68 -17.79
CA LEU A 113 37.07 -3.53 -17.04
C LEU A 113 38.12 -2.95 -16.09
N LYS A 114 38.86 -3.80 -15.36
CA LYS A 114 39.93 -3.33 -14.46
C LYS A 114 40.97 -2.52 -15.22
N SER A 115 41.41 -3.00 -16.38
CA SER A 115 42.39 -2.28 -17.19
C SER A 115 41.85 -0.93 -17.65
N GLN A 116 40.64 -0.91 -18.20
CA GLN A 116 40.02 0.30 -18.73
C GLN A 116 39.81 1.37 -17.64
N VAL A 117 39.31 0.98 -16.46
CA VAL A 117 39.10 1.92 -15.35
C VAL A 117 40.43 2.40 -14.77
N LYS A 118 41.46 1.53 -14.68
CA LYS A 118 42.80 1.95 -14.26
C LYS A 118 43.43 2.95 -15.21
N ASP A 119 43.35 2.71 -16.50
CA ASP A 119 43.91 3.59 -17.51
C ASP A 119 43.20 4.95 -17.49
N LEU A 120 41.89 4.95 -17.28
CA LEU A 120 41.08 6.14 -17.11
C LEU A 120 41.43 6.91 -15.81
N ILE A 121 41.66 6.24 -14.68
CA ILE A 121 42.14 6.89 -13.45
C ILE A 121 43.54 7.47 -13.61
N LYS A 122 44.44 6.79 -14.33
CA LYS A 122 45.77 7.36 -14.65
C LYS A 122 45.66 8.62 -15.50
N GLN A 123 44.80 8.62 -16.52
CA GLN A 123 44.53 9.82 -17.31
C GLN A 123 44.00 10.96 -16.43
N TRP A 124 43.20 10.67 -15.42
CA TRP A 124 42.69 11.67 -14.49
C TRP A 124 43.77 12.25 -13.59
N ASP A 125 44.74 11.45 -13.16
CA ASP A 125 45.92 11.89 -12.40
C ASP A 125 46.83 12.78 -13.27
N GLU A 126 47.12 12.34 -14.51
CA GLU A 126 47.92 13.11 -15.48
C GLU A 126 47.30 14.47 -15.79
N LYS A 127 45.97 14.52 -15.92
CA LYS A 127 45.20 15.76 -16.15
C LYS A 127 44.95 16.57 -14.87
N GLN A 128 45.40 16.10 -13.71
CA GLN A 128 45.18 16.72 -12.40
C GLN A 128 43.69 16.99 -12.10
N LEU A 129 42.80 16.12 -12.57
CA LEU A 129 41.36 16.25 -12.33
C LEU A 129 41.00 15.94 -10.87
N PHE A 130 41.76 15.03 -10.25
CA PHE A 130 41.60 14.62 -8.85
C PHE A 130 42.91 14.81 -8.11
N THR A 131 42.83 14.90 -6.78
CA THR A 131 44.01 14.97 -5.93
C THR A 131 44.68 13.59 -5.81
N LYS A 132 45.99 13.56 -5.54
CA LYS A 132 46.74 12.30 -5.37
C LYS A 132 46.10 11.33 -4.35
N PRO A 133 45.61 11.78 -3.18
CA PRO A 133 44.91 10.89 -2.24
C PRO A 133 43.62 10.30 -2.81
N GLU A 134 42.84 11.06 -3.58
CA GLU A 134 41.61 10.57 -4.22
C GLU A 134 41.92 9.53 -5.29
N VAL A 135 42.91 9.79 -6.14
CA VAL A 135 43.40 8.84 -7.15
C VAL A 135 43.84 7.53 -6.50
N GLN A 136 44.64 7.64 -5.42
CA GLN A 136 45.10 6.47 -4.70
C GLN A 136 43.94 5.67 -4.08
N SER A 137 42.97 6.34 -3.46
CA SER A 137 41.79 5.68 -2.89
C SER A 137 40.95 4.96 -3.96
N MET A 138 40.80 5.54 -5.16
CA MET A 138 40.09 4.91 -6.27
C MET A 138 40.83 3.68 -6.80
N LEU A 139 42.15 3.75 -6.95
CA LEU A 139 42.98 2.61 -7.36
C LEU A 139 42.96 1.48 -6.33
N GLU A 140 43.02 1.81 -5.04
CA GLU A 140 42.94 0.86 -3.93
C GLU A 140 41.59 0.10 -3.91
N THR A 141 40.53 0.70 -4.43
CA THR A 141 39.22 0.04 -4.54
C THR A 141 39.20 -1.04 -5.62
N ILE A 142 39.95 -0.85 -6.71
CA ILE A 142 40.02 -1.78 -7.85
C ILE A 142 41.05 -2.89 -7.59
N GLU A 143 42.16 -2.53 -6.96
CA GLU A 143 43.20 -3.44 -6.51
C GLU A 143 43.60 -3.14 -5.07
N PRO A 144 42.95 -3.78 -4.09
CA PRO A 144 43.35 -3.64 -2.70
C PRO A 144 44.78 -4.18 -2.55
N SER A 145 45.70 -3.31 -2.12
CA SER A 145 47.10 -3.66 -1.90
C SER A 145 47.22 -4.79 -0.87
N LYS A 146 48.25 -5.66 -1.03
CA LYS A 146 48.50 -6.81 -0.13
C LYS A 146 48.59 -6.39 1.36
N THR A 147 49.04 -5.18 1.63
CA THR A 147 49.15 -4.57 2.96
C THR A 147 47.80 -4.41 3.67
N GLN A 148 46.69 -4.29 2.93
CA GLN A 148 45.36 -4.33 3.51
C GLN A 148 44.82 -5.74 3.73
N LYS A 149 45.18 -6.76 2.92
CA LYS A 149 44.80 -8.15 3.25
C LYS A 149 45.35 -8.58 4.62
N GLU A 150 46.53 -8.09 5.00
CA GLU A 150 47.13 -8.31 6.32
C GLU A 150 46.52 -7.42 7.41
N LYS A 151 46.21 -6.14 7.13
CA LYS A 151 45.45 -5.31 8.07
C LYS A 151 44.04 -5.84 8.32
N PHE A 152 43.32 -6.32 7.31
CA PHE A 152 42.02 -6.97 7.49
C PHE A 152 42.15 -8.27 8.28
N LYS A 153 43.16 -9.12 8.02
CA LYS A 153 43.44 -10.30 8.85
C LYS A 153 43.70 -9.97 10.33
N ASN A 154 44.28 -8.79 10.61
CA ASN A 154 44.65 -8.36 11.94
C ASN A 154 43.69 -7.32 12.58
N GLN A 155 42.66 -6.84 11.86
CA GLN A 155 41.66 -5.87 12.35
C GLN A 155 40.27 -6.50 12.59
N PHE A 156 40.01 -7.72 12.12
CA PHE A 156 38.89 -8.49 12.66
C PHE A 156 39.29 -9.01 14.04
N ALA A 157 38.77 -8.36 15.08
CA ALA A 157 38.93 -8.76 16.47
C ALA A 157 38.62 -10.27 16.68
N PRO A 158 39.18 -10.88 17.74
CA PRO A 158 39.44 -12.32 17.87
C PRO A 158 38.19 -13.18 17.71
N SER A 159 38.37 -14.47 17.40
CA SER A 159 37.31 -15.47 17.14
C SER A 159 36.11 -15.41 18.10
N LEU A 160 36.30 -14.96 19.34
CA LEU A 160 35.24 -14.72 20.32
C LEU A 160 34.16 -13.72 19.87
N PHE A 161 34.51 -12.62 19.18
CA PHE A 161 33.53 -11.62 18.73
C PHE A 161 32.60 -12.21 17.66
N LEU A 162 33.14 -12.92 16.66
CA LEU A 162 32.35 -13.59 15.62
C LEU A 162 31.49 -14.72 16.21
N VAL A 163 32.03 -15.48 17.17
CA VAL A 163 31.27 -16.51 17.88
C VAL A 163 30.12 -15.90 18.69
N ASN A 164 30.36 -14.79 19.40
CA ASN A 164 29.32 -14.07 20.15
C ASN A 164 28.30 -13.41 19.22
N PHE A 165 28.72 -12.84 18.10
CA PHE A 165 27.81 -12.26 17.11
C PHE A 165 26.92 -13.33 16.47
N ALA A 166 27.50 -14.48 16.07
CA ALA A 166 26.73 -15.60 15.54
C ALA A 166 25.75 -16.17 16.57
N LYS A 167 26.16 -16.26 17.84
CA LYS A 167 25.28 -16.69 18.94
C LYS A 167 24.14 -15.70 19.18
N ASN A 168 24.45 -14.41 19.22
CA ASN A 168 23.45 -13.34 19.38
C ASN A 168 22.49 -13.27 18.18
N TYR A 169 22.98 -13.49 16.96
CA TYR A 169 22.16 -13.54 15.75
C TYR A 169 21.21 -14.74 15.76
N LYS A 170 21.68 -15.91 16.21
CA LYS A 170 20.83 -17.10 16.36
C LYS A 170 19.77 -16.91 17.45
N GLU A 171 20.13 -16.29 18.58
CA GLU A 171 19.16 -15.90 19.61
C GLU A 171 18.13 -14.89 19.08
N LEU A 172 18.56 -13.93 18.25
CA LEU A 172 17.66 -12.96 17.63
C LEU A 172 16.67 -13.64 16.68
N GLN A 173 17.12 -14.60 15.88
CA GLN A 173 16.26 -15.40 15.00
C GLN A 173 15.24 -16.22 15.79
N ILE A 174 15.66 -16.83 16.91
CA ILE A 174 14.74 -17.58 17.79
C ILE A 174 13.67 -16.64 18.38
N ARG A 175 14.06 -15.45 18.85
CA ARG A 175 13.10 -14.46 19.37
C ARG A 175 12.13 -13.95 18.30
N LEU A 176 12.61 -13.75 17.08
CA LEU A 176 11.76 -13.36 15.95
C LEU A 176 10.74 -14.46 15.63
N GLN A 177 11.17 -15.72 15.60
CA GLN A 177 10.29 -16.86 15.38
C GLN A 177 9.22 -16.98 16.47
N GLN A 178 9.60 -16.82 17.74
CA GLN A 178 8.65 -16.77 18.85
C GLN A 178 7.66 -15.62 18.72
N THR A 179 8.11 -14.43 18.31
CA THR A 179 7.23 -13.26 18.13
C THR A 179 6.19 -13.52 17.03
N ASN A 180 6.59 -14.16 15.93
CA ASN A 180 5.67 -14.55 14.86
C ASN A 180 4.64 -15.58 15.34
N GLU A 181 5.04 -16.55 16.17
CA GLU A 181 4.10 -17.51 16.79
C GLU A 181 3.13 -16.83 17.75
N TYR A 182 3.59 -15.86 18.55
CA TYR A 182 2.71 -15.09 19.42
C TYR A 182 1.70 -14.26 18.63
N GLN A 183 2.12 -13.66 17.51
CA GLN A 183 1.24 -12.89 16.63
C GLN A 183 0.13 -13.79 16.06
N LEU A 184 0.48 -14.97 15.55
CA LEU A 184 -0.49 -15.95 15.04
C LEU A 184 -1.51 -16.38 16.10
N ARG A 185 -1.05 -16.68 17.33
CA ARG A 185 -1.94 -17.03 18.45
C ARG A 185 -2.86 -15.87 18.85
N LEU A 186 -2.37 -14.63 18.76
CA LEU A 186 -3.17 -13.44 19.07
C LEU A 186 -4.24 -13.21 18.00
N ASP A 187 -3.90 -13.40 16.72
CA ASP A 187 -4.85 -13.31 15.61
C ASP A 187 -5.93 -14.41 15.72
N GLU A 188 -5.56 -15.64 16.10
CA GLU A 188 -6.51 -16.73 16.41
C GLU A 188 -7.46 -16.36 17.56
N LEU A 189 -6.94 -15.78 18.66
CA LEU A 189 -7.77 -15.34 19.78
C LEU A 189 -8.74 -14.21 19.39
N ILE A 190 -8.29 -13.26 18.58
CA ILE A 190 -9.15 -12.19 18.05
C ILE A 190 -10.25 -12.79 17.18
N ASN A 191 -9.92 -13.74 16.30
CA ASN A 191 -10.89 -14.39 15.43
C ASN A 191 -11.90 -15.23 16.22
N CYS A 192 -11.47 -15.99 17.23
CA CYS A 192 -12.37 -16.70 18.15
C CYS A 192 -13.31 -15.73 18.88
N GLY A 193 -12.76 -14.64 19.44
CA GLY A 193 -13.56 -13.63 20.14
C GLY A 193 -14.54 -12.88 19.23
N ALA A 194 -14.18 -12.66 17.96
CA ALA A 194 -15.09 -12.11 16.96
C ALA A 194 -16.21 -13.09 16.59
N GLN A 195 -15.87 -14.38 16.42
CA GLN A 195 -16.82 -15.43 16.11
C GLN A 195 -17.82 -15.65 17.26
N ASP A 196 -17.36 -15.65 18.51
CA ASP A 196 -18.23 -15.78 19.69
C ASP A 196 -19.23 -14.63 19.79
N LYS A 197 -18.81 -13.40 19.45
CA LYS A 197 -19.70 -12.24 19.40
C LYS A 197 -20.75 -12.36 18.29
N LEU A 198 -20.37 -12.85 17.11
CA LEU A 198 -21.31 -13.12 16.02
C LEU A 198 -22.34 -14.19 16.43
N ASN A 199 -21.88 -15.30 17.02
CA ASN A 199 -22.75 -16.36 17.50
C ASN A 199 -23.74 -15.87 18.57
N LEU A 200 -23.28 -15.00 19.50
CA LEU A 200 -24.16 -14.38 20.50
C LEU A 200 -25.20 -13.47 19.85
N TYR A 201 -24.80 -12.67 18.87
CA TYR A 201 -25.71 -11.80 18.12
C TYR A 201 -26.80 -12.61 17.41
N ASP A 202 -26.42 -13.68 16.72
CA ASP A 202 -27.37 -14.56 16.02
C ASP A 202 -28.34 -15.24 16.98
N SER A 203 -27.86 -15.70 18.15
CA SER A 203 -28.72 -16.27 19.20
C SER A 203 -29.74 -15.26 19.74
N LEU A 204 -29.32 -14.02 20.00
CA LEU A 204 -30.22 -12.95 20.44
C LEU A 204 -31.24 -12.58 19.35
N LEU A 205 -30.81 -12.56 18.09
CA LEU A 205 -31.68 -12.29 16.95
C LEU A 205 -32.73 -13.39 16.76
N GLU A 206 -32.36 -14.65 16.97
CA GLU A 206 -33.30 -15.78 16.94
C GLU A 206 -34.32 -15.70 18.09
N GLN A 207 -33.88 -15.37 19.32
CA GLN A 207 -34.79 -15.16 20.46
C GLN A 207 -35.77 -14.00 20.20
N TYR A 208 -35.27 -12.89 19.65
CA TYR A 208 -36.11 -11.75 19.28
C TYR A 208 -37.13 -12.14 18.20
N SER A 209 -36.71 -12.87 17.17
CA SER A 209 -37.60 -13.36 16.10
C SER A 209 -38.72 -14.25 16.65
N LYS A 210 -38.37 -15.22 17.52
CA LYS A 210 -39.35 -16.09 18.21
C LYS A 210 -40.33 -15.29 19.07
N SER A 211 -39.84 -14.27 19.78
CA SER A 211 -40.67 -13.38 20.59
C SER A 211 -41.68 -12.61 19.72
N VAL A 212 -41.22 -12.00 18.62
CA VAL A 212 -42.09 -11.29 17.68
C VAL A 212 -43.15 -12.23 17.08
N GLU A 213 -42.77 -13.45 16.69
CA GLU A 213 -43.72 -14.44 16.17
C GLU A 213 -44.78 -14.83 17.22
N SER A 214 -44.38 -14.99 18.48
CA SER A 214 -45.30 -15.29 19.58
C SER A 214 -46.32 -14.16 19.81
N VAL A 215 -45.87 -12.91 19.76
CA VAL A 215 -46.73 -11.72 19.88
C VAL A 215 -47.70 -11.63 18.71
N LEU A 216 -47.24 -11.93 17.49
CA LEU A 216 -48.11 -11.96 16.31
C LEU A 216 -49.17 -13.07 16.40
N LYS A 217 -48.82 -14.26 16.90
CA LYS A 217 -49.78 -15.35 17.16
C LYS A 217 -50.82 -14.94 18.20
N TYR A 218 -50.39 -14.35 19.32
CA TYR A 218 -51.30 -13.84 20.34
C TYR A 218 -52.25 -12.77 19.80
N ARG A 219 -51.74 -11.78 19.05
CA ARG A 219 -52.58 -10.76 18.40
C ARG A 219 -53.63 -11.37 17.48
N LYS A 220 -53.27 -12.36 16.66
CA LYS A 220 -54.22 -13.06 15.78
C LYS A 220 -55.33 -13.77 16.57
N LEU A 221 -55.00 -14.41 17.70
CA LEU A 221 -55.98 -15.06 18.58
C LEU A 221 -56.95 -14.04 19.18
N VAL A 222 -56.43 -12.93 19.73
CA VAL A 222 -57.28 -11.86 20.31
C VAL A 222 -58.22 -11.26 19.25
N ILE A 223 -57.73 -10.99 18.04
CA ILE A 223 -58.56 -10.50 16.93
C ILE A 223 -59.66 -11.52 16.59
N LYS A 224 -59.34 -12.81 16.54
CA LYS A 224 -60.32 -13.87 16.29
C LYS A 224 -61.39 -13.90 17.39
N ASP A 225 -61.01 -13.87 18.66
CA ASP A 225 -61.95 -13.87 19.78
C ASP A 225 -62.90 -12.65 19.74
N ILE A 226 -62.37 -11.47 19.39
CA ILE A 226 -63.19 -10.26 19.21
C ILE A 226 -64.18 -10.45 18.06
N LEU A 227 -63.73 -10.98 16.90
CA LEU A 227 -64.59 -11.22 15.76
C LEU A 227 -65.69 -12.25 16.06
N ASP A 228 -65.37 -13.32 16.78
CA ASP A 228 -66.34 -14.35 17.17
C ASP A 228 -67.37 -13.78 18.15
N LYS A 229 -66.95 -12.95 19.13
CA LYS A 229 -67.89 -12.22 20.01
C LYS A 229 -68.80 -11.26 19.24
N LEU A 230 -68.26 -10.53 18.26
CA LEU A 230 -69.05 -9.63 17.42
C LEU A 230 -70.09 -10.40 16.60
N LYS A 231 -69.73 -11.56 16.04
CA LYS A 231 -70.69 -12.43 15.33
C LYS A 231 -71.80 -12.94 16.23
N ASP A 232 -71.48 -13.33 17.46
CA ASP A 232 -72.50 -13.82 18.39
C ASP A 232 -73.42 -12.70 18.90
N LEU A 233 -72.89 -11.48 19.05
CA LEU A 233 -73.69 -10.30 19.33
C LEU A 233 -74.66 -10.00 18.18
N ASP A 234 -74.19 -10.07 16.93
CA ASP A 234 -74.99 -9.85 15.73
C ASP A 234 -76.13 -10.89 15.58
N LYS A 235 -75.85 -12.17 15.88
CA LYS A 235 -76.88 -13.22 15.94
C LYS A 235 -77.93 -12.92 17.00
N THR A 236 -77.51 -12.52 18.20
CA THR A 236 -78.41 -12.19 19.32
C THR A 236 -79.30 -11.00 18.97
N HIS A 237 -78.72 -9.94 18.39
CA HIS A 237 -79.49 -8.78 17.94
C HIS A 237 -80.45 -9.14 16.82
N SER A 238 -80.02 -9.93 15.83
CA SER A 238 -80.89 -10.40 14.75
C SER A 238 -82.09 -11.18 15.28
N LYS A 239 -81.87 -12.07 16.28
CA LYS A 239 -82.94 -12.82 16.93
C LYS A 239 -83.90 -11.91 17.69
N SER A 240 -83.38 -10.97 18.48
CA SER A 240 -84.20 -9.99 19.21
C SER A 240 -85.07 -9.14 18.27
N LEU A 241 -84.52 -8.78 17.10
CA LEU A 241 -85.24 -8.01 16.07
C LEU A 241 -86.37 -8.83 15.43
N ILE A 242 -86.16 -10.14 15.23
CA ILE A 242 -87.21 -11.08 14.79
C ILE A 242 -88.31 -11.20 15.87
N ASP A 243 -87.93 -11.37 17.13
CA ASP A 243 -88.89 -11.49 18.25
C ASP A 243 -89.74 -10.22 18.39
N MET A 244 -89.15 -9.03 18.24
CA MET A 244 -89.90 -7.77 18.22
C MET A 244 -90.89 -7.69 17.04
N LYS A 245 -90.48 -8.11 15.83
CA LYS A 245 -91.40 -8.17 14.68
C LYS A 245 -92.60 -9.08 14.98
N TYR A 246 -92.37 -10.21 15.63
CA TYR A 246 -93.44 -11.14 16.00
C TYR A 246 -94.40 -10.53 17.04
N LEU A 247 -93.88 -9.84 18.05
CA LEU A 247 -94.69 -9.11 19.03
C LEU A 247 -95.55 -8.02 18.37
N VAL A 248 -94.98 -7.26 17.43
CA VAL A 248 -95.74 -6.24 16.68
C VAL A 248 -96.90 -6.86 15.90
N LEU A 249 -96.66 -7.96 15.19
CA LEU A 249 -97.70 -8.70 14.48
C LEU A 249 -98.80 -9.20 15.43
N ARG A 250 -98.41 -9.73 16.60
CA ARG A 250 -99.38 -10.21 17.59
C ARG A 250 -100.21 -9.08 18.20
N ILE A 251 -99.61 -7.92 18.47
CA ILE A 251 -100.32 -6.73 18.94
C ILE A 251 -101.33 -6.26 17.88
N GLN A 252 -100.94 -6.24 16.60
CA GLN A 252 -101.86 -5.89 15.49
C GLN A 252 -103.03 -6.88 15.40
N GLU A 253 -102.77 -8.17 15.53
CA GLU A 253 -103.82 -9.21 15.51
C GLU A 253 -104.79 -9.05 16.69
N LEU A 254 -104.27 -8.84 17.90
CA LEU A 254 -105.08 -8.62 19.10
C LEU A 254 -105.93 -7.34 18.97
N ARG A 255 -105.36 -6.28 18.40
CA ARG A 255 -106.08 -5.03 18.12
C ARG A 255 -107.22 -5.26 17.13
N SER A 256 -106.96 -5.94 16.01
CA SER A 256 -108.01 -6.29 15.03
C SER A 256 -109.11 -7.18 15.65
N ARG A 257 -108.75 -8.16 16.48
CA ARG A 257 -109.73 -8.99 17.20
C ARG A 257 -110.57 -8.19 18.19
N LYS A 258 -109.97 -7.19 18.86
CA LYS A 258 -110.70 -6.27 19.75
C LYS A 258 -111.66 -5.38 18.95
N GLU A 259 -111.19 -4.80 17.85
CA GLU A 259 -112.01 -3.98 16.94
C GLU A 259 -113.19 -4.78 16.39
N LYS A 260 -112.98 -6.04 15.95
CA LYS A 260 -114.06 -6.94 15.52
C LYS A 260 -115.05 -7.25 16.64
N ARG A 261 -114.59 -7.47 17.87
CA ARG A 261 -115.48 -7.69 19.02
C ARG A 261 -116.35 -6.48 19.32
N ILE A 262 -115.75 -5.29 19.33
CA ILE A 262 -116.48 -4.02 19.52
C ILE A 262 -117.49 -3.82 18.36
N GLN A 263 -117.08 -4.11 17.12
CA GLN A 263 -118.01 -4.04 15.99
C GLN A 263 -119.19 -4.99 16.18
N ASN A 264 -118.95 -6.25 16.57
CA ASN A 264 -120.03 -7.18 16.81
C ASN A 264 -120.94 -6.75 17.98
N GLU A 265 -120.38 -6.30 19.11
CA GLU A 265 -121.18 -5.90 20.28
C GLU A 265 -122.05 -4.66 20.06
N TYR A 266 -121.61 -3.71 19.22
CA TYR A 266 -122.32 -2.44 19.01
C TYR A 266 -123.07 -2.33 17.68
N TYR A 267 -122.82 -3.24 16.73
CA TYR A 267 -123.40 -3.20 15.39
C TYR A 267 -124.04 -4.52 14.94
N SER A 268 -124.26 -5.48 15.85
CA SER A 268 -125.17 -6.61 15.59
C SER A 268 -126.53 -6.37 16.25
N GLU A 269 -127.50 -5.97 15.42
CA GLU A 269 -128.94 -6.16 15.65
C GLU A 269 -129.34 -7.62 15.39
#